data_AF-A0A6N6S2V3-F1
#
_entry.id   AF-A0A6N6S2V3-F1
#
_cell.length_a   1.000
_cell.length_b   1.000
_cell.length_c   1.000
_cell.angle_alpha   90.00
_cell.angle_beta   90.00
_cell.angle_gamma   90.00
#
_symmetry.space_group_name_H-M   'P 1'
#
loop_
_entity.id
_entity.type
_entity.pdbx_description
1 polymer ?
#
loop_
_entity_poly.entity_id
_entity_poly.type
_entity_poly.pdbx_seq_one_letter_code
_entity_poly.pdbx_strand_id
1 'polypeptide(L)' 'MSLTRKKAKPIKITFPLSVFETADTKEDLEDWLLSQNPQFIKKMRKARQDDIQEKGTDWQSLKKELCIK' A
#
# COMPACT_ATOMS: atom_id res chain seq x y z
N MET A 1 13.38 3.15 30.40
CA MET A 1 11.95 2.94 30.12
C MET A 1 11.83 1.96 28.96
N SER A 2 11.66 0.67 29.24
CA SER A 2 11.58 -0.39 28.23
C SER A 2 10.21 -0.38 27.56
N LEU A 3 10.17 -0.13 26.25
CA LEU A 3 8.96 -0.21 25.43
C LEU A 3 8.50 -1.68 25.35
N THR A 4 7.46 -2.02 26.11
CA THR A 4 6.81 -3.33 26.03
C THR A 4 6.14 -3.47 24.67
N ARG A 5 6.71 -4.31 23.80
CA ARG A 5 6.12 -4.66 22.50
C ARG A 5 4.82 -5.42 22.75
N LYS A 6 3.67 -4.74 22.70
CA LYS A 6 2.35 -5.40 22.70
C LYS A 6 2.32 -6.37 21.52
N LYS A 7 2.21 -7.67 21.79
CA LYS A 7 2.02 -8.69 20.74
C LYS A 7 0.71 -8.39 20.02
N ALA A 8 0.80 -7.97 18.76
CA ALA A 8 -0.37 -7.74 17.92
C ALA A 8 -1.14 -9.06 17.79
N LYS A 9 -2.47 -9.00 17.98
CA LYS A 9 -3.34 -10.17 17.77
C LYS A 9 -3.18 -10.65 16.32
N PRO A 10 -3.13 -11.96 16.06
CA PRO A 10 -3.02 -12.46 14.70
C PRO A 10 -4.26 -12.02 13.91
N ILE A 11 -4.05 -11.18 12.90
CA ILE A 11 -5.09 -10.76 11.97
C ILE A 11 -5.32 -11.94 11.03
N LYS A 12 -6.50 -12.55 11.11
CA LYS A 12 -6.92 -13.60 10.17
C LYS A 12 -7.53 -12.91 8.95
N ILE A 13 -6.99 -13.18 7.77
CA ILE A 13 -7.46 -12.66 6.49
C ILE A 13 -8.11 -13.82 5.75
N THR A 14 -9.35 -13.62 5.28
CA THR A 14 -10.09 -14.61 4.49
C THR A 14 -10.15 -14.16 3.05
N PHE A 15 -9.80 -15.05 2.13
CA PHE A 15 -9.89 -14.82 0.69
C PHE A 15 -10.44 -16.08 0.00
N PRO A 16 -11.05 -15.93 -1.19
CA PRO A 16 -11.60 -17.08 -1.93
C PRO A 16 -10.52 -18.08 -2.34
N LEU A 17 -10.89 -19.37 -2.38
CA LEU A 17 -10.02 -20.45 -2.87
C LEU A 17 -9.59 -20.23 -4.32
N SER A 18 -10.49 -19.70 -5.16
CA SER A 18 -10.16 -19.37 -6.54
C SER A 18 -9.02 -18.37 -6.65
N VAL A 19 -8.92 -17.40 -5.72
CA VAL A 19 -7.83 -16.42 -5.71
C VAL A 19 -6.50 -17.08 -5.31
N PHE A 20 -6.55 -18.04 -4.38
CA PHE A 20 -5.38 -18.83 -4.03
C PHE A 20 -4.88 -19.67 -5.21
N GLU A 21 -5.80 -20.28 -5.95
CA GLU A 21 -5.50 -21.12 -7.12
C GLU A 21 -4.95 -20.32 -8.31
N THR A 22 -5.37 -19.05 -8.45
CA THR A 22 -4.91 -18.16 -9.53
C THR A 22 -3.66 -17.35 -9.18
N ALA A 23 -3.28 -17.28 -7.90
CA ALA A 23 -2.10 -16.53 -7.47
C ALA A 23 -0.86 -17.42 -7.60
N ASP A 24 -0.05 -17.16 -8.62
CA ASP A 24 1.21 -17.89 -8.84
C ASP A 24 2.27 -17.46 -7.83
N THR A 25 2.23 -16.21 -7.38
CA THR A 25 3.20 -15.63 -6.45
C THR A 25 2.56 -15.00 -5.22
N LYS A 26 3.38 -14.79 -4.18
CA LYS A 26 2.99 -14.02 -2.99
C LYS A 26 2.61 -12.58 -3.34
N GLU A 27 3.28 -12.02 -4.34
CA GLU A 27 3.07 -10.65 -4.82
C GLU A 27 1.68 -10.51 -5.44
N ASP A 28 1.23 -11.49 -6.23
CA ASP A 28 -0.12 -11.49 -6.81
C ASP A 28 -1.22 -11.48 -5.74
N LEU A 29 -1.01 -12.22 -4.64
CA LEU A 29 -1.95 -12.23 -3.52
C LEU A 29 -1.94 -10.89 -2.77
N GLU A 30 -0.77 -10.26 -2.61
CA GLU A 30 -0.64 -8.94 -2.00
C GLU A 30 -1.33 -7.86 -2.85
N ASP A 31 -1.13 -7.89 -4.16
CA ASP A 31 -1.80 -6.99 -5.10
C ASP A 31 -3.31 -7.18 -5.10
N TRP A 32 -3.78 -8.44 -5.06
CA TRP A 32 -5.19 -8.71 -4.89
C TRP A 32 -5.73 -8.13 -3.58
N LEU A 33 -5.04 -8.33 -2.45
CA LEU A 33 -5.45 -7.77 -1.16
C LEU A 33 -5.48 -6.24 -1.17
N LEU A 34 -4.51 -5.59 -1.82
CA LEU A 34 -4.49 -4.13 -2.01
C LEU A 34 -5.67 -3.66 -2.88
N SER A 35 -6.01 -4.43 -3.92
CA SER A 35 -7.16 -4.13 -4.78
C SER A 35 -8.50 -4.14 -4.02
N GLN A 36 -8.60 -4.96 -2.97
CA GLN A 36 -9.79 -5.03 -2.13
C GLN A 36 -9.88 -3.90 -1.09
N ASN A 37 -8.83 -3.09 -0.92
CA ASN A 37 -8.82 -2.00 0.06
C ASN A 37 -9.38 -0.69 -0.55
N PRO A 38 -10.60 -0.24 -0.17
CA PRO A 38 -11.21 0.94 -0.80
C PRO A 38 -10.45 2.23 -0.51
N GLN A 39 -9.81 2.34 0.66
CA GLN A 39 -9.01 3.51 1.01
C GLN A 39 -7.75 3.60 0.15
N PHE A 40 -7.12 2.46 -0.12
CA PHE A 40 -5.98 2.38 -1.03
C PHE A 40 -6.37 2.79 -2.45
N ILE A 41 -7.46 2.21 -2.99
CA ILE A 41 -7.97 2.57 -4.32
C ILE A 41 -8.33 4.05 -4.42
N LYS A 42 -8.95 4.63 -3.39
CA LYS A 42 -9.25 6.07 -3.35
C LYS A 42 -7.98 6.92 -3.42
N LYS A 43 -6.92 6.54 -2.71
CA LYS A 43 -5.62 7.22 -2.77
C LYS A 43 -5.00 7.10 -4.16
N MET A 44 -5.02 5.92 -4.77
CA MET A 44 -4.47 5.71 -6.12
C MET A 44 -5.22 6.52 -7.19
N ARG A 45 -6.55 6.59 -7.10
CA ARG A 45 -7.35 7.44 -8.00
C ARG A 45 -7.00 8.91 -7.86
N LYS A 46 -6.82 9.38 -6.63
CA LYS A 46 -6.39 10.76 -6.36
C LYS A 46 -4.99 11.01 -6.95
N ALA A 47 -4.03 10.13 -6.68
CA ALA A 47 -2.67 10.24 -7.22
C ALA A 47 -2.67 10.33 -8.75
N ARG A 48 -3.48 9.50 -9.43
CA ARG A 48 -3.66 9.57 -10.88
C ARG A 48 -4.23 10.92 -11.35
N GLN A 49 -5.20 11.47 -10.62
CA GLN A 49 -5.78 12.77 -10.95
C GLN A 49 -4.77 13.91 -10.75
N ASP A 50 -3.99 13.85 -9.68
CA ASP A 50 -2.94 14.83 -9.40
C ASP A 50 -1.84 14.77 -10.46
N ASP A 51 -1.48 13.58 -10.94
CA ASP A 51 -0.52 13.36 -12.03
C ASP A 51 -1.01 13.97 -13.36
N ILE A 52 -2.27 13.73 -13.75
CA ILE A 52 -2.90 14.35 -14.93
C ILE A 52 -2.91 15.88 -14.82
N GLN A 53 -2.99 16.41 -13.60
CA GLN A 53 -2.97 17.85 -13.33
C GLN A 53 -1.55 18.41 -13.14
N GLU A 54 -0.51 17.61 -13.40
CA GLU A 54 0.90 17.96 -13.20
C GLU A 54 1.22 18.46 -11.77
N LYS A 55 0.45 17.99 -10.78
CA LYS A 55 0.67 18.29 -9.35
C LYS A 55 1.69 17.36 -8.70
N GLY A 56 2.47 16.64 -9.52
CA GLY A 56 3.58 15.84 -9.04
C GLY A 56 4.63 16.73 -8.37
N THR A 57 5.19 16.26 -7.26
CA THR A 57 6.33 16.92 -6.62
C THR A 57 7.62 16.41 -7.22
N ASP A 58 8.54 17.33 -7.51
CA ASP A 58 9.87 16.97 -7.99
C ASP A 58 10.63 16.13 -6.94
N TRP A 59 11.36 15.13 -7.42
CA TRP A 59 12.09 14.19 -6.57
C TRP A 59 13.19 14.85 -5.74
N GLN A 60 13.89 15.85 -6.29
CA GLN A 60 14.94 16.56 -5.54
C GLN A 60 14.34 17.43 -4.44
N SER A 61 13.19 18.05 -4.72
CA SER A 61 12.43 18.84 -3.75
C SER A 61 11.89 17.97 -2.62
N LEU A 62 11.29 16.83 -2.95
CA LEU A 62 10.83 15.82 -1.99
C LEU A 62 11.96 15.28 -1.10
N LYS A 63 13.13 14.99 -1.67
CA LYS A 63 14.30 14.52 -0.89
C LYS A 63 14.74 15.53 0.16
N LYS A 64 14.73 16.82 -0.19
CA LYS A 64 15.06 17.92 0.73
C LYS A 64 14.04 18.02 1.86
N GLU A 65 12.75 17.90 1.55
CA GLU A 65 11.66 17.94 2.55
C GLU A 65 11.69 16.73 3.50
N LEU A 66 11.97 15.54 2.97
CA LEU A 66 12.01 14.29 3.75
C LEU A 66 13.36 14.04 4.44
N CYS A 67 14.33 14.95 4.27
CA CYS A 67 15.70 14.81 4.80
C CYS A 67 16.38 13.50 4.37
N ILE A 68 16.10 13.01 3.16
CA ILE A 68 16.70 11.80 2.59
C ILE A 68 17.97 12.20 1.84
N LYS A 69 19.12 11.67 2.29
CA LYS A 69 20.44 11.90 1.68
C LYS A 69 20.62 11.12 0.38
#